data_AF-A0A9P0QI74-F1
#
_entry.id   AF-A0A9P0QI74-F1
#
_cell.length_a   1.000
_cell.length_b   1.000
_cell.length_c   1.000
_cell.angle_alpha   90.00
_cell.angle_beta   90.00
_cell.angle_gamma   90.00
#
_symmetry.space_group_name_H-M   'P 1'
#
loop_
_entity.id
_entity.type
_entity.pdbx_description
1 polymer ?
#
loop_
_entity_poly.entity_id
_entity_poly.type
_entity_poly.pdbx_seq_one_letter_code
_entity_poly.pdbx_strand_id
1 'polypeptide(L)' 'MARTKQTARNSTGGKAPRKQLATKAARKSAPATGGVKKPHRYRPGTVALREIRRYQKRTELLIRNCLSNGWSVK' A
#
# COMPACT_ATOMS: atom_id res chain seq x y z
N MET A 1 -9.17 20.47 43.13
CA MET A 1 -7.91 20.38 42.34
C MET A 1 -7.37 18.96 42.44
N ALA A 2 -7.35 18.21 41.34
CA ALA A 2 -6.76 16.88 41.30
C ALA A 2 -5.41 16.94 40.59
N ARG A 3 -4.33 16.59 41.31
CA ARG A 3 -2.95 16.64 40.84
C ARG A 3 -2.68 15.47 39.89
N THR A 4 -2.60 15.73 38.59
CA THR A 4 -2.14 14.73 37.61
C THR A 4 -0.61 14.67 37.63
N LYS A 5 -0.04 13.54 38.06
CA LYS A 5 1.41 13.30 37.98
C LYS A 5 1.79 13.00 36.53
N GLN A 6 2.75 13.75 35.99
CA GLN A 6 3.40 13.45 34.73
C GLN A 6 4.12 12.10 34.85
N THR A 7 3.59 11.06 34.20
CA THR A 7 4.35 9.81 34.01
C THR A 7 5.29 10.02 32.83
N ALA A 8 6.59 9.84 33.05
CA ALA A 8 7.57 9.82 31.98
C ALA A 8 7.14 8.80 30.91
N ARG A 9 6.83 9.28 29.71
CA ARG A 9 6.68 8.43 28.53
C ARG A 9 8.08 8.07 28.08
N ASN A 10 8.46 6.80 28.20
CA ASN A 10 9.71 6.32 27.62
C ASN A 10 9.62 6.44 26.11
N SER A 11 10.45 7.32 25.56
CA SER A 11 10.66 7.49 24.13
C SER A 11 11.25 6.22 23.52
N THR A 12 10.71 5.86 22.37
CA THR A 12 11.10 4.79 21.46
C THR A 12 12.57 4.37 21.60
N GLY A 13 12.80 3.15 22.11
CA GLY A 13 14.10 2.50 22.04
C GLY A 13 14.50 2.32 20.59
N GLY A 14 15.36 3.20 20.08
CA GLY A 14 16.00 3.05 18.79
C GLY A 14 16.78 1.75 18.77
N LYS A 15 16.52 0.89 17.79
CA LYS A 15 17.35 -0.29 17.55
C LYS A 15 18.79 0.16 17.27
N ALA A 16 19.73 -0.31 18.08
CA ALA A 16 21.16 -0.12 17.85
C ALA A 16 21.58 -0.74 16.50
N PRO A 17 22.60 -0.18 15.81
CA PRO A 17 23.11 -0.74 14.56
C PRO A 17 23.77 -2.10 14.85
N ARG A 18 23.07 -3.19 14.51
CA ARG A 18 23.59 -4.56 14.67
C ARG A 18 24.48 -4.89 13.47
N LYS A 19 25.73 -5.30 13.74
CA LYS A 19 26.69 -5.82 12.75
C LYS A 19 26.02 -6.81 11.78
N GLN A 20 26.36 -6.71 10.49
CA GLN A 20 25.81 -7.54 9.41
C GLN A 20 26.14 -9.01 9.63
N LEU A 21 25.12 -9.76 10.04
CA LEU A 21 25.02 -11.20 9.78
C LEU A 21 23.76 -11.34 8.93
N ALA A 22 23.91 -11.97 7.77
CA ALA A 22 22.92 -12.05 6.71
C ALA A 22 21.53 -12.40 7.27
N THR A 23 20.67 -11.39 7.39
CA THR A 23 19.29 -11.58 7.80
C THR A 23 18.50 -12.04 6.59
N LYS A 24 18.21 -13.35 6.53
CA LYS A 24 17.14 -13.88 5.69
C LYS A 24 15.87 -13.08 6.00
N ALA A 25 15.44 -12.24 5.07
CA ALA A 25 14.25 -11.42 5.24
C ALA A 25 13.02 -12.33 5.25
N ALA A 26 12.63 -12.79 6.44
CA ALA A 26 11.30 -13.34 6.65
C ALA A 26 10.31 -12.19 6.43
N ARG A 27 9.81 -12.06 5.19
CA ARG A 27 8.68 -11.18 4.88
C ARG A 27 7.53 -11.62 5.77
N LYS A 28 6.92 -10.69 6.51
CA LYS A 28 5.77 -10.97 7.37
C LYS A 28 4.59 -11.41 6.50
N SER A 29 4.45 -12.70 6.27
CA SER A 29 3.22 -13.32 5.77
C SER A 29 2.73 -14.31 6.83
N ALA A 30 1.53 -14.01 7.32
CA ALA A 30 0.74 -14.71 8.34
C ALA A 30 1.11 -14.44 9.82
N PRO A 31 0.17 -13.92 10.65
CA PRO A 31 0.25 -14.07 12.09
C PRO A 31 0.05 -15.55 12.43
N ALA A 32 1.01 -16.14 13.16
CA ALA A 32 0.79 -17.42 13.81
C ALA A 32 -0.28 -17.20 14.89
N THR A 33 -1.39 -17.93 14.79
CA THR A 33 -2.56 -17.95 15.70
C THR A 33 -3.34 -16.63 15.82
N GLY A 34 -4.46 -16.56 15.07
CA GLY A 34 -5.53 -15.57 15.22
C GLY A 34 -5.88 -14.85 13.92
N GLY A 35 -6.82 -15.42 13.14
CA GLY A 35 -7.57 -14.77 12.05
C GLY A 35 -6.76 -14.01 10.99
N VAL A 36 -6.70 -14.53 9.75
CA VAL A 36 -6.15 -13.79 8.61
C VAL A 36 -6.86 -12.44 8.49
N LYS A 37 -6.10 -11.34 8.63
CA LYS A 37 -6.62 -9.99 8.41
C LYS A 37 -7.27 -9.95 7.03
N LYS A 38 -8.57 -9.64 6.98
CA LYS A 38 -9.32 -9.55 5.73
C LYS A 38 -8.54 -8.68 4.72
N PRO A 39 -8.45 -9.08 3.44
CA PRO A 39 -7.81 -8.26 2.42
C PRO A 39 -8.38 -6.84 2.45
N HIS A 40 -7.50 -5.85 2.41
CA HIS A 40 -7.91 -4.46 2.42
C HIS A 40 -8.67 -4.15 1.13
N ARG A 41 -9.97 -3.85 1.25
CA ARG A 41 -10.80 -3.41 0.13
C ARG A 41 -11.03 -1.91 0.24
N TYR A 42 -10.76 -1.20 -0.86
CA TYR A 42 -11.05 0.22 -0.95
C TYR A 42 -12.56 0.48 -0.97
N ARG A 43 -12.97 1.65 -0.47
CA ARG A 43 -14.36 2.11 -0.54
C ARG A 43 -14.76 2.32 -2.01
N PRO A 44 -16.05 2.10 -2.36
CA PRO A 44 -16.54 2.46 -3.69
C PRO A 44 -16.20 3.93 -3.98
N GLY A 45 -15.82 4.22 -5.23
CA GLY A 45 -15.38 5.54 -5.67
C GLY A 45 -13.90 5.88 -5.41
N THR A 46 -13.21 5.22 -4.48
CA THR A 46 -11.79 5.53 -4.19
C THR A 46 -10.88 5.20 -5.37
N VAL A 47 -11.11 4.06 -6.02
CA VAL A 47 -10.34 3.62 -7.19
C VAL A 47 -10.65 4.51 -8.40
N ALA A 48 -11.94 4.85 -8.59
CA ALA A 48 -12.38 5.72 -9.68
C ALA A 48 -11.74 7.12 -9.61
N LEU A 49 -11.73 7.75 -8.43
CA LEU A 49 -11.07 9.06 -8.26
C LEU A 49 -9.56 8.99 -8.52
N ARG A 50 -8.91 7.88 -8.16
CA ARG A 50 -7.48 7.64 -8.43
C ARG A 50 -7.22 7.50 -9.93
N GLU A 51 -8.09 6.81 -10.65
CA GLU A 51 -8.00 6.63 -12.10
C GLU A 51 -8.24 7.94 -12.86
N ILE A 52 -9.28 8.72 -12.49
CA ILE A 52 -9.54 10.05 -13.08
C ILE A 52 -8.29 10.95 -12.96
N ARG A 53 -7.70 11.02 -11.76
CA ARG A 53 -6.48 11.82 -11.53
C ARG A 53 -5.28 11.29 -12.32
N ARG A 54 -5.18 9.98 -12.53
CA ARG A 54 -4.10 9.36 -13.31
C ARG A 54 -4.20 9.76 -14.78
N TYR A 55 -5.38 9.62 -15.38
CA TYR A 55 -5.61 9.88 -16.81
C TYR A 55 -5.62 11.37 -17.15
N GLN A 56 -6.06 12.23 -16.24
CA GLN A 56 -5.95 13.67 -16.42
C GLN A 56 -4.50 14.16 -16.36
N LYS A 57 -3.61 13.47 -15.62
CA LYS A 57 -2.19 13.83 -15.51
C LYS A 57 -1.29 13.19 -16.57
N ARG A 58 -1.73 12.12 -17.23
CA ARG A 58 -0.92 11.38 -18.22
C ARG A 58 -1.75 11.10 -19.46
N THR A 59 -1.28 11.54 -20.61
CA THR A 59 -1.91 11.31 -21.93
C THR A 59 -1.47 9.96 -22.50
N GLU A 60 -1.83 8.86 -21.83
CA GLU A 60 -1.61 7.50 -22.34
C GLU A 60 -2.82 7.05 -23.18
N LEU A 61 -2.58 6.44 -24.35
CA LEU A 61 -3.64 5.91 -25.21
C LEU A 61 -4.42 4.84 -24.44
N LEU A 62 -5.67 5.15 -24.09
CA LEU A 62 -6.54 4.30 -23.26
C LEU A 62 -7.08 3.08 -24.02
N ILE A 63 -7.02 3.14 -25.35
CA ILE A 63 -7.43 2.07 -26.25
C ILE A 63 -6.19 1.30 -26.67
N ARG A 64 -6.17 0.00 -26.33
CA ARG A 64 -5.15 -0.93 -26.83
C ARG A 64 -5.32 -1.06 -28.34
N ASN A 65 -4.26 -0.80 -29.09
CA ASN A 65 -4.23 -0.68 -30.57
C ASN A 65 -4.50 -1.99 -31.34
N CYS A 66 -5.25 -2.94 -30.78
CA CYS A 66 -5.47 -4.27 -31.36
C CYS A 66 -6.70 -4.35 -32.28
N LEU A 67 -7.56 -3.32 -32.30
CA LEU A 67 -8.80 -3.30 -33.11
C LEU A 67 -8.76 -2.32 -34.29
N SER A 68 -7.78 -1.42 -34.35
CA SER A 68 -7.71 -0.33 -35.33
C SER A 68 -7.10 -0.73 -36.68
N ASN A 69 -6.32 -1.80 -36.76
CA ASN A 69 -5.60 -2.20 -37.99
C ASN A 69 -6.17 -3.44 -38.70
N GLY A 70 -7.31 -3.97 -38.25
CA GLY A 70 -7.83 -5.29 -38.67
C GLY A 70 -9.23 -5.33 -39.26
N TRP A 71 -9.90 -4.18 -39.37
CA TRP A 71 -11.20 -4.06 -40.06
C TRP A 71 -10.97 -3.42 -41.44
N SER A 72 -10.03 -3.98 -42.21
CA SER A 72 -9.87 -3.66 -43.62
C SER A 72 -10.95 -4.41 -44.40
N VAL A 73 -11.99 -3.65 -44.78
CA VAL A 73 -12.89 -3.81 -45.94
C VAL A 73 -13.12 -5.26 -46.38
N LYS A 74 -14.34 -5.75 -46.08
CA LYS A 74 -15.01 -6.71 -46.96
C LYS A 74 -15.99 -5.95 -47.84
#